data_AF-A0A416ZKK8-F1
#
_entry.id   AF-A0A416ZKK8-F1
#
_cell.length_a   1.000
_cell.length_b   1.000
_cell.length_c   1.000
_cell.angle_alpha   90.00
_cell.angle_beta   90.00
_cell.angle_gamma   90.00
#
_symmetry.space_group_name_H-M   'P 1'
#
loop_
_entity.id
_entity.type
_entity.pdbx_description
1 polymer ?
#
loop_
_entity_poly.entity_id
_entity_poly.type
_entity_poly.pdbx_seq_one_letter_code
_entity_poly.pdbx_strand_id
1 'polypeptide(L)'
;MQSDTEKHGNTKYTKIVGKIEKKCRKGLDFKMYLNDTLIPEGNIREEFQDGKSKKVTLSGMLFAIGLILPFFIGQIPAVGKMLLPMHIPVLYPNAIAMAFEMGTYGLVAGWLYSHAKWQRTKERYEEPGGNVDYKRFEQEVLVPLKKGETVFYRPYYPPKWSFLETAEIAPCRVNIVEGTYSCHERLEAYYDLKVFLTIDPIEQIQRIEKRNGSEKAVEFQKKWIPLEELYFEKCRTRSRCDVCFTMCDEM
;
A
#
# COMPACT_ATOMS: atom_id res chain seq x y z
N MET A 1 -41.49 -13.46 -3.81
CA MET A 1 -41.18 -12.26 -4.61
C MET A 1 -41.40 -11.07 -3.69
N GLN A 2 -40.50 -10.07 -3.73
CA GLN A 2 -40.15 -9.08 -2.68
C GLN A 2 -39.30 -9.71 -1.55
N SER A 3 -37.99 -9.50 -1.42
CA SER A 3 -37.11 -8.31 -1.55
C SER A 3 -37.26 -7.32 -0.39
N ASP A 4 -36.74 -7.69 0.78
CA ASP A 4 -36.44 -6.76 1.86
C ASP A 4 -34.94 -6.49 1.92
N THR A 5 -34.62 -5.25 1.65
CA THR A 5 -33.32 -4.61 1.65
C THR A 5 -32.81 -4.47 3.08
N GLU A 6 -31.81 -5.29 3.44
CA GLU A 6 -31.03 -5.10 4.65
C GLU A 6 -30.19 -3.82 4.54
N LYS A 7 -30.69 -2.75 5.17
CA LYS A 7 -29.92 -1.55 5.53
C LYS A 7 -28.81 -1.95 6.51
N HIS A 8 -27.64 -2.31 6.01
CA HIS A 8 -26.45 -2.47 6.83
C HIS A 8 -25.96 -1.09 7.29
N GLY A 9 -26.22 -0.79 8.55
CA GLY A 9 -25.84 0.44 9.24
C GLY A 9 -24.32 0.67 9.24
N ASN A 10 -23.94 1.87 8.83
CA ASN A 10 -22.57 2.36 8.66
C ASN A 10 -21.90 2.79 9.99
N THR A 11 -22.24 2.15 11.12
CA THR A 11 -22.00 2.69 12.47
C THR A 11 -20.79 2.07 13.20
N LYS A 12 -19.96 1.24 12.55
CA LYS A 12 -19.02 0.37 13.27
C LYS A 12 -17.53 0.74 13.25
N TYR A 13 -17.09 1.79 12.55
CA TYR A 13 -15.63 1.98 12.33
C TYR A 13 -15.06 3.36 12.66
N THR A 14 -15.89 4.33 13.09
CA THR A 14 -15.41 5.46 13.89
C THR A 14 -15.35 5.01 15.34
N LYS A 15 -14.37 4.19 15.70
CA LYS A 15 -14.15 3.88 17.12
C LYS A 15 -13.46 5.11 17.73
N ILE A 16 -14.25 6.09 18.18
CA ILE A 16 -13.83 6.89 19.33
C ILE A 16 -13.71 5.84 20.45
N VAL A 17 -12.48 5.35 20.69
CA VAL A 17 -12.23 4.29 21.66
C VAL A 17 -12.23 4.88 23.07
N GLY A 18 -13.41 5.30 23.50
CA GLY A 18 -13.73 5.57 24.89
C GLY A 18 -13.11 6.83 25.50
N LYS A 19 -13.91 7.50 26.33
CA LYS A 19 -13.42 8.25 27.47
C LYS A 19 -13.12 7.21 28.56
N ILE A 20 -11.86 6.99 28.94
CA ILE A 20 -11.56 6.13 30.11
C ILE A 20 -12.00 6.91 31.35
N GLU A 21 -13.26 6.75 31.76
CA GLU A 21 -13.77 7.23 33.05
C GLU A 21 -13.48 6.20 34.16
N LYS A 22 -12.22 5.76 34.31
CA LYS A 22 -11.83 5.04 35.52
C LYS A 22 -11.39 6.06 36.57
N LYS A 23 -12.35 6.47 37.41
CA LYS A 23 -12.25 7.04 38.78
C LYS A 23 -10.87 7.63 39.17
N CYS A 24 -10.31 8.50 38.34
CA CYS A 24 -9.11 9.27 38.64
C CYS A 24 -9.53 10.74 38.62
N ARG A 25 -9.22 11.46 39.70
CA ARG A 25 -9.66 12.85 39.91
C ARG A 25 -9.21 13.72 38.73
N LYS A 26 -10.18 14.29 38.01
CA LYS A 26 -10.09 15.01 36.71
C LYS A 26 -9.74 14.08 35.52
N GLY A 27 -10.71 13.87 34.65
CA GLY A 27 -10.56 13.04 33.44
C GLY A 27 -9.47 13.60 32.52
N LEU A 28 -8.58 12.71 32.08
CA LEU A 28 -7.58 13.00 31.07
C LEU A 28 -8.20 12.72 29.71
N ASP A 29 -8.37 13.76 28.88
CA ASP A 29 -8.79 13.58 27.49
C ASP A 29 -7.60 13.07 26.66
N PHE A 30 -7.78 11.92 26.02
CA PHE A 30 -6.81 11.35 25.09
C PHE A 30 -7.48 10.96 23.78
N LYS A 31 -6.70 10.92 22.69
CA LYS A 31 -7.15 10.46 21.37
C LYS A 31 -6.22 9.37 20.85
N MET A 32 -6.80 8.37 20.20
CA MET A 32 -6.05 7.22 19.70
C MET A 32 -6.05 7.21 18.18
N TYR A 33 -4.87 7.07 17.59
CA TYR A 33 -4.63 6.95 16.17
C TYR A 33 -4.10 5.55 15.91
N LEU A 34 -4.78 4.79 15.05
CA LEU A 34 -4.30 3.49 14.63
C LEU A 34 -3.30 3.67 13.49
N ASN A 35 -2.15 3.00 13.58
CA ASN A 35 -1.24 2.83 12.47
C ASN A 35 -1.70 1.65 11.59
N ASP A 36 -2.94 1.72 11.11
CA ASP A 36 -3.54 0.74 10.21
C ASP A 36 -3.18 1.02 8.74
N THR A 37 -2.16 1.84 8.47
CA THR A 37 -1.74 2.24 7.12
C THR A 37 -1.00 1.13 6.37
N LEU A 38 -1.54 -0.09 6.36
CA LEU A 38 -1.08 -1.13 5.46
C LEU A 38 -1.19 -0.62 4.02
N ILE A 39 -0.19 -0.94 3.22
CA ILE A 39 -0.28 -0.72 1.78
C ILE A 39 -1.38 -1.70 1.28
N PRO A 40 -2.52 -1.23 0.73
CA PRO A 40 -3.67 -2.09 0.40
C PRO A 40 -3.27 -3.24 -0.50
N GLU A 41 -3.30 -4.53 -0.12
CA GLU A 41 -3.00 -5.69 -1.00
C GLU A 41 -3.60 -5.54 -2.40
N GLY A 42 -2.77 -5.94 -3.33
CA GLY A 42 -2.90 -5.79 -4.76
C GLY A 42 -1.58 -6.33 -5.23
N ASN A 43 -1.56 -7.63 -5.47
CA ASN A 43 -0.42 -8.51 -5.81
C ASN A 43 0.95 -7.92 -5.48
N ILE A 44 1.65 -8.52 -4.51
CA ILE A 44 3.11 -8.49 -4.50
C ILE A 44 3.50 -8.89 -5.92
N ARG A 45 4.00 -7.93 -6.71
CA ARG A 45 4.63 -8.30 -7.97
C ARG A 45 5.92 -8.96 -7.53
N GLU A 46 5.88 -10.29 -7.42
CA GLU A 46 7.04 -11.12 -7.68
C GLU A 46 7.77 -10.49 -8.87
N GLU A 47 9.09 -10.40 -8.77
CA GLU A 47 9.95 -10.00 -9.89
C GLU A 47 9.30 -10.41 -11.22
N PHE A 48 9.16 -9.45 -12.15
CA PHE A 48 8.51 -9.57 -13.46
C PHE A 48 7.12 -8.97 -13.63
N GLN A 49 7.10 -7.64 -13.71
CA GLN A 49 6.40 -7.00 -14.83
C GLN A 49 7.18 -5.87 -15.52
N ASP A 50 8.46 -5.68 -15.19
CA ASP A 50 9.37 -4.86 -16.00
C ASP A 50 9.52 -5.46 -17.41
N GLY A 51 9.63 -6.79 -17.49
CA GLY A 51 9.63 -7.51 -18.76
C GLY A 51 8.32 -7.40 -19.55
N LYS A 52 7.14 -7.33 -18.91
CA LYS A 52 5.85 -7.25 -19.64
C LYS A 52 5.59 -5.83 -20.14
N SER A 53 5.91 -4.80 -19.35
CA SER A 53 5.82 -3.41 -19.81
C SER A 53 6.85 -3.14 -20.90
N LYS A 54 8.12 -3.56 -20.73
CA LYS A 54 9.13 -3.53 -21.80
C LYS A 54 8.70 -4.32 -23.02
N LYS A 55 8.05 -5.49 -22.88
CA LYS A 55 7.49 -6.26 -24.00
C LYS A 55 6.31 -5.57 -24.68
N VAL A 56 5.47 -4.84 -23.95
CA VAL A 56 4.34 -4.08 -24.51
C VAL A 56 4.84 -2.82 -25.22
N THR A 57 5.79 -2.09 -24.62
CA THR A 57 6.46 -0.95 -25.26
C THR A 57 7.25 -1.43 -26.49
N LEU A 58 7.99 -2.53 -26.39
CA LEU A 58 8.70 -3.16 -27.51
C LEU A 58 7.74 -3.66 -28.59
N SER A 59 6.60 -4.26 -28.24
CA SER A 59 5.60 -4.69 -29.24
C SER A 59 4.97 -3.49 -29.94
N GLY A 60 4.70 -2.40 -29.22
CA GLY A 60 4.23 -1.14 -29.81
C GLY A 60 5.26 -0.53 -30.76
N MET A 61 6.54 -0.52 -30.38
CA MET A 61 7.63 -0.07 -31.25
C MET A 61 7.81 -0.97 -32.48
N LEU A 62 7.78 -2.30 -32.31
CA LEU A 62 7.91 -3.27 -33.40
C LEU A 62 6.72 -3.20 -34.36
N PHE A 63 5.50 -2.95 -33.85
CA PHE A 63 4.32 -2.73 -34.68
C PHE A 63 4.42 -1.43 -35.48
N ALA A 64 4.86 -0.34 -34.85
CA ALA A 64 5.11 0.93 -35.54
C ALA A 64 6.20 0.78 -36.62
N ILE A 65 7.30 0.06 -36.31
CA ILE A 65 8.34 -0.27 -37.28
C ILE A 65 7.77 -1.15 -38.42
N GLY A 66 6.94 -2.14 -38.11
CA GLY A 66 6.31 -3.01 -39.10
C GLY A 66 5.40 -2.27 -40.08
N LEU A 67 4.81 -1.14 -39.68
CA LEU A 67 4.02 -0.27 -40.55
C LEU A 67 4.88 0.73 -41.35
N ILE A 68 6.03 1.15 -40.80
CA ILE A 68 6.94 2.13 -41.44
C ILE A 68 7.95 1.45 -42.39
N LEU A 69 8.40 0.24 -42.09
CA LEU A 69 9.42 -0.49 -42.86
C LEU A 69 9.01 -0.72 -44.35
N PRO A 70 7.74 -1.06 -44.68
CA PRO A 70 7.30 -1.21 -46.07
C PRO A 70 7.42 0.09 -46.89
N PHE A 71 7.34 1.26 -46.26
CA PHE A 71 7.53 2.55 -46.93
C PHE A 71 8.97 2.69 -47.47
N PHE A 72 9.96 2.44 -46.62
CA PHE A 72 11.37 2.54 -47.00
C PHE A 72 11.77 1.46 -48.01
N ILE A 73 11.24 0.25 -47.88
CA ILE A 73 11.48 -0.84 -48.85
C ILE A 73 10.85 -0.53 -50.22
N GLY A 74 9.68 0.12 -50.23
CA GLY A 74 9.00 0.56 -51.45
C GLY A 74 9.74 1.67 -52.22
N GLN A 75 10.60 2.46 -51.54
CA GLN A 75 11.46 3.46 -52.20
C GLN A 75 12.68 2.85 -52.91
N ILE A 76 12.98 1.56 -52.69
CA ILE A 76 14.07 0.83 -53.36
C ILE A 76 13.48 0.03 -54.54
N PRO A 77 13.70 0.44 -55.81
CA PRO A 77 12.97 -0.09 -56.97
C PRO A 77 13.15 -1.59 -57.22
N ALA A 78 14.29 -2.16 -56.82
CA ALA A 78 14.63 -3.57 -57.04
C ALA A 78 13.96 -4.51 -56.03
N VAL A 79 13.76 -4.07 -54.78
CA VAL A 79 13.22 -4.91 -53.70
C VAL A 79 11.69 -4.81 -53.62
N GLY A 80 11.13 -3.62 -53.89
CA GLY A 80 9.68 -3.39 -53.89
C GLY A 80 8.92 -4.23 -54.92
N LYS A 81 9.51 -4.51 -56.10
CA LYS A 81 8.89 -5.35 -57.14
C LYS A 81 8.88 -6.84 -56.83
N MET A 82 9.71 -7.31 -55.90
CA MET A 82 9.85 -8.74 -55.58
C MET A 82 8.95 -9.18 -54.41
N LEU A 83 8.53 -8.24 -53.55
CA LEU A 83 7.78 -8.52 -52.31
C LEU A 83 6.26 -8.21 -52.39
N LEU A 84 5.74 -7.71 -53.51
CA LEU A 84 4.33 -7.31 -53.63
C LEU A 84 3.59 -8.07 -54.74
N PRO A 85 2.88 -9.18 -54.44
CA PRO A 85 1.87 -9.74 -55.34
C PRO A 85 0.42 -9.56 -54.84
N MET A 86 0.10 -8.63 -53.92
CA MET A 86 -1.31 -8.38 -53.59
C MET A 86 -1.65 -6.91 -53.35
N HIS A 87 -2.75 -6.49 -53.98
CA HIS A 87 -3.38 -5.18 -53.93
C HIS A 87 -3.95 -4.92 -52.52
N ILE A 88 -3.16 -4.32 -51.64
CA ILE A 88 -3.64 -3.78 -50.35
C ILE A 88 -4.14 -2.34 -50.61
N PRO A 89 -5.33 -1.94 -50.14
CA PRO A 89 -5.82 -0.57 -50.31
C PRO A 89 -4.83 0.44 -49.72
N VAL A 90 -4.65 1.56 -50.42
CA VAL A 90 -3.70 2.62 -50.09
C VAL A 90 -4.10 3.25 -48.74
N LEU A 91 -3.61 2.68 -47.65
CA LEU A 91 -3.71 3.19 -46.28
C LEU A 91 -2.88 4.47 -46.03
N TYR A 92 -2.34 5.06 -47.10
CA TYR A 92 -1.51 6.27 -47.07
C TYR A 92 -2.38 7.49 -47.36
N PRO A 93 -2.30 8.58 -46.58
CA PRO A 93 -1.29 8.94 -45.56
C PRO A 93 -1.65 8.62 -44.09
N ASN A 94 -2.88 8.15 -43.82
CA ASN A 94 -3.41 8.05 -42.46
C ASN A 94 -2.70 6.99 -41.59
N ALA A 95 -2.21 5.89 -42.17
CA ALA A 95 -1.55 4.83 -41.41
C ALA A 95 -0.18 5.25 -40.84
N ILE A 96 0.54 6.14 -41.51
CA ILE A 96 1.80 6.68 -40.97
C ILE A 96 1.50 7.54 -39.74
N ALA A 97 0.55 8.48 -39.86
CA ALA A 97 0.15 9.33 -38.75
C ALA A 97 -0.31 8.49 -37.54
N MET A 98 -1.15 7.47 -37.79
CA MET A 98 -1.62 6.56 -36.75
C MET A 98 -0.50 5.73 -36.10
N ALA A 99 0.52 5.31 -36.86
CA ALA A 99 1.67 4.59 -36.31
C ALA A 99 2.53 5.47 -35.38
N PHE A 100 2.76 6.73 -35.74
CA PHE A 100 3.44 7.70 -34.89
C PHE A 100 2.61 8.04 -33.63
N GLU A 101 1.29 8.19 -33.77
CA GLU A 101 0.40 8.41 -32.63
C GLU A 101 0.43 7.24 -31.64
N MET A 102 0.26 6.00 -32.10
CA MET A 102 0.29 4.81 -31.25
C MET A 102 1.66 4.57 -30.61
N GLY A 103 2.75 4.83 -31.35
CA GLY A 103 4.11 4.80 -30.81
C GLY A 103 4.32 5.84 -29.69
N THR A 104 3.78 7.05 -29.86
CA THR A 104 3.86 8.12 -28.86
C THR A 104 3.06 7.76 -27.61
N TYR A 105 1.85 7.22 -27.75
CA TYR A 105 1.06 6.74 -26.61
C TYR A 105 1.77 5.62 -25.85
N GLY A 106 2.38 4.65 -26.55
CA GLY A 106 3.14 3.57 -25.92
C GLY A 106 4.37 4.07 -25.15
N LEU A 107 5.07 5.07 -25.68
CA LEU A 107 6.23 5.69 -25.03
C LEU A 107 5.80 6.52 -23.81
N VAL A 108 4.81 7.40 -23.97
CA VAL A 108 4.31 8.25 -22.88
C VAL A 108 3.69 7.42 -21.76
N ALA A 109 2.87 6.41 -22.09
CA ALA A 109 2.31 5.50 -21.10
C ALA A 109 3.41 4.69 -20.39
N GLY A 110 4.41 4.20 -21.13
CA GLY A 110 5.56 3.51 -20.54
C GLY A 110 6.40 4.40 -19.61
N TRP A 111 6.65 5.64 -20.02
CA TRP A 111 7.37 6.63 -19.22
C TRP A 111 6.61 7.04 -17.96
N LEU A 112 5.31 7.37 -18.09
CA LEU A 112 4.44 7.68 -16.94
C LEU A 112 4.35 6.49 -15.98
N TYR A 113 4.25 5.27 -16.51
CA TYR A 113 4.19 4.06 -15.69
C TYR A 113 5.50 3.78 -14.95
N SER A 114 6.65 4.05 -15.58
CA SER A 114 7.96 3.87 -14.93
C SER A 114 8.28 4.95 -13.90
N HIS A 115 7.71 6.14 -14.04
CA HIS A 115 7.91 7.27 -13.11
C HIS A 115 6.79 7.38 -12.06
N ALA A 116 5.72 6.60 -12.17
CA ALA A 116 4.73 6.47 -11.11
C ALA A 116 5.41 5.89 -9.86
N LYS A 117 5.28 6.58 -8.73
CA LYS A 117 5.87 6.18 -7.45
C LYS A 117 5.09 5.00 -6.88
N TRP A 118 5.43 3.80 -7.32
CA TRP A 118 4.86 2.56 -6.80
C TRP A 118 5.42 2.28 -5.41
N GLN A 119 4.52 2.14 -4.46
CA GLN A 119 4.86 1.86 -3.07
C GLN A 119 5.09 0.37 -2.80
N ARG A 120 4.80 -0.51 -3.76
CA ARG A 120 5.00 -1.96 -3.70
C ARG A 120 6.19 -2.38 -4.53
N THR A 121 7.31 -2.66 -3.88
CA THR A 121 8.45 -3.29 -4.52
C THR A 121 8.92 -4.44 -3.64
N LYS A 122 9.65 -5.41 -4.22
CA LYS A 122 10.22 -6.52 -3.46
C LYS A 122 11.15 -6.01 -2.38
N GLU A 123 11.95 -4.98 -2.72
CA GLU A 123 12.86 -4.31 -1.80
C GLU A 123 12.12 -3.71 -0.60
N ARG A 124 10.93 -3.13 -0.82
CA ARG A 124 10.11 -2.58 0.28
C ARG A 124 9.38 -3.66 1.08
N TYR A 125 9.01 -4.77 0.47
CA TYR A 125 8.42 -5.90 1.20
C TYR A 125 9.47 -6.55 2.12
N GLU A 126 10.71 -6.64 1.65
CA GLU A 126 11.87 -7.16 2.40
C GLU A 126 12.39 -6.14 3.44
N GLU A 127 12.10 -4.85 3.27
CA GLU A 127 12.40 -3.80 4.25
C GLU A 127 11.65 -4.08 5.57
N PRO A 128 12.36 -4.14 6.72
CA PRO A 128 11.72 -4.26 8.02
C PRO A 128 10.72 -3.13 8.27
N GLY A 129 9.42 -3.46 8.33
CA GLY A 129 8.34 -2.47 8.47
C GLY A 129 7.89 -1.77 7.19
N GLY A 130 8.41 -2.17 6.02
CA GLY A 130 8.02 -1.62 4.72
C GLY A 130 6.60 -2.02 4.25
N ASN A 131 5.95 -2.94 4.98
CA ASN A 131 4.54 -3.31 4.77
C ASN A 131 3.55 -2.20 5.13
N VAL A 132 4.00 -1.19 5.86
CA VAL A 132 3.21 -0.01 6.27
C VAL A 132 3.61 1.20 5.44
N ASP A 133 2.62 2.02 5.07
CA ASP A 133 2.79 3.32 4.46
C ASP A 133 3.16 4.38 5.51
N TYR A 134 4.32 4.17 6.14
CA TYR A 134 4.86 5.06 7.16
C TYR A 134 5.04 6.50 6.65
N LYS A 135 5.20 6.69 5.33
CA LYS A 135 5.28 8.02 4.70
C LYS A 135 3.92 8.72 4.75
N ARG A 136 2.84 8.01 4.40
CA ARG A 136 1.49 8.58 4.51
C ARG A 136 1.13 8.85 5.95
N PHE A 137 1.39 7.93 6.87
CA PHE A 137 1.10 8.12 8.29
C PHE A 137 1.87 9.33 8.87
N GLU A 138 3.14 9.48 8.52
CA GLU A 138 3.93 10.67 8.87
C GLU A 138 3.26 11.97 8.40
N GLN A 139 2.88 12.04 7.11
CA GLN A 139 2.35 13.28 6.51
C GLN A 139 0.90 13.59 6.90
N GLU A 140 0.01 12.59 6.88
CA GLU A 140 -1.41 12.77 7.17
C GLU A 140 -1.67 12.90 8.69
N VAL A 141 -0.85 12.28 9.55
CA VAL A 141 -1.11 12.18 10.99
C VAL A 141 -0.01 12.85 11.84
N LEU A 142 1.24 12.40 11.78
CA LEU A 142 2.25 12.84 12.76
C LEU A 142 2.72 14.29 12.58
N VAL A 143 2.90 14.74 11.34
CA VAL A 143 3.26 16.13 11.02
C VAL A 143 2.22 17.13 11.52
N PRO A 144 0.92 17.01 11.18
CA PRO A 144 -0.10 17.92 11.71
C PRO A 144 -0.25 17.79 13.23
N LEU A 145 -0.17 16.58 13.80
CA LEU A 145 -0.20 16.40 15.25
C LEU A 145 0.92 17.16 15.97
N LYS A 146 2.16 17.11 15.47
CA LYS A 146 3.28 17.82 16.09
C LYS A 146 3.14 19.33 16.02
N LYS A 147 2.43 19.84 15.02
CA LYS A 147 2.09 21.26 14.87
C LYS A 147 0.87 21.69 15.68
N GLY A 148 0.14 20.75 16.29
CA GLY A 148 -1.14 21.03 16.95
C GLY A 148 -2.29 21.33 15.98
N GLU A 149 -2.15 20.91 14.72
CA GLU A 149 -3.18 21.07 13.68
C GLU A 149 -4.16 19.89 13.69
N THR A 150 -5.38 20.14 13.19
CA THR A 150 -6.37 19.08 12.98
C THR A 150 -5.85 18.03 11.99
N VAL A 151 -5.98 16.77 12.37
CA VAL A 151 -5.58 15.62 11.54
C VAL A 151 -6.72 15.26 10.59
N PHE A 152 -6.39 15.07 9.32
CA PHE A 152 -7.29 14.52 8.31
C PHE A 152 -6.73 13.17 7.86
N TYR A 153 -7.30 12.11 8.42
CA TYR A 153 -6.78 10.75 8.26
C TYR A 153 -7.78 9.87 7.53
N ARG A 154 -7.31 9.02 6.61
CA ARG A 154 -8.16 8.01 5.96
C ARG A 154 -7.86 6.62 6.53
N PRO A 155 -8.77 6.06 7.35
CA PRO A 155 -8.63 4.71 7.86
C PRO A 155 -8.55 3.70 6.73
N TYR A 156 -7.75 2.68 6.94
CA TYR A 156 -7.63 1.61 5.99
C TYR A 156 -8.63 0.51 6.32
N TYR A 157 -9.31 -0.03 5.30
CA TYR A 157 -10.28 -1.11 5.48
C TYR A 157 -9.78 -2.40 4.80
N PRO A 158 -9.13 -3.29 5.57
CA PRO A 158 -8.57 -4.54 5.06
C PRO A 158 -9.55 -5.38 4.23
N PRO A 159 -10.84 -5.55 4.60
CA PRO A 159 -11.74 -6.42 3.85
C PRO A 159 -12.05 -5.96 2.41
N LYS A 160 -11.97 -4.66 2.11
CA LYS A 160 -12.22 -4.13 0.75
C LYS A 160 -10.95 -3.62 0.06
N TRP A 161 -9.78 -3.78 0.68
CA TRP A 161 -8.53 -3.27 0.15
C TRP A 161 -8.59 -1.77 -0.20
N SER A 162 -9.34 -0.99 0.56
CA SER A 162 -9.66 0.40 0.25
C SER A 162 -9.53 1.31 1.46
N PHE A 163 -9.45 2.61 1.22
CA PHE A 163 -9.59 3.61 2.26
C PHE A 163 -11.07 3.87 2.55
N LEU A 164 -11.36 4.17 3.81
CA LEU A 164 -12.65 4.73 4.23
C LEU A 164 -12.68 6.25 3.99
N GLU A 165 -13.82 6.85 4.30
CA GLU A 165 -13.97 8.31 4.30
C GLU A 165 -12.97 8.96 5.26
N THR A 166 -12.55 10.18 4.92
CA THR A 166 -11.61 10.96 5.73
C THR A 166 -12.23 11.27 7.08
N ALA A 167 -11.55 10.84 8.14
CA ALA A 167 -11.83 11.21 9.51
C ALA A 167 -11.10 12.52 9.87
N GLU A 168 -11.83 13.45 10.47
CA GLU A 168 -11.30 14.69 11.02
C GLU A 168 -11.11 14.56 12.53
N ILE A 169 -9.88 14.79 13.00
CA ILE A 169 -9.52 14.57 14.40
C ILE A 169 -8.67 15.73 14.92
N ALA A 170 -9.28 16.64 15.66
CA ALA A 170 -8.55 17.70 16.36
C ALA A 170 -7.59 17.11 17.43
N PRO A 171 -6.36 17.58 17.58
CA PRO A 171 -5.44 17.08 18.60
C PRO A 171 -5.96 17.37 20.01
N CYS A 172 -5.56 16.56 20.98
CA CYS A 172 -5.84 16.79 22.39
C CYS A 172 -4.54 16.78 23.21
N ARG A 173 -4.66 16.92 24.54
CA ARG A 173 -3.50 16.99 25.43
C ARG A 173 -2.65 15.71 25.40
N VAL A 174 -3.26 14.54 25.18
CA VAL A 174 -2.55 13.26 25.11
C VAL A 174 -3.01 12.51 23.87
N ASN A 175 -2.14 12.37 22.88
CA ASN A 175 -2.42 11.63 21.65
C ASN A 175 -1.64 10.31 21.69
N ILE A 176 -2.34 9.19 21.56
CA ILE A 176 -1.80 7.84 21.58
C ILE A 176 -1.78 7.35 20.14
N VAL A 177 -0.62 6.88 19.68
CA VAL A 177 -0.50 6.15 18.42
C VAL A 177 -0.32 4.67 18.74
N GLU A 178 -1.21 3.83 18.22
CA GLU A 178 -1.21 2.38 18.45
C GLU A 178 -1.11 1.63 17.13
N GLY A 179 -0.33 0.55 17.11
CA GLY A 179 -0.28 -0.40 16.01
C GLY A 179 1.11 -0.97 15.82
N THR A 180 1.20 -2.13 15.17
CA THR A 180 2.49 -2.68 14.74
C THR A 180 3.19 -1.67 13.83
N TYR A 181 4.52 -1.60 13.91
CA TYR A 181 5.36 -0.66 13.16
C TYR A 181 5.24 0.82 13.55
N SER A 182 4.52 1.17 14.63
CA SER A 182 4.42 2.58 15.08
C SER A 182 5.77 3.16 15.48
N CYS A 183 6.69 2.36 16.03
CA CYS A 183 8.05 2.79 16.38
C CYS A 183 9.04 2.71 15.19
N HIS A 184 8.55 2.81 13.95
CA HIS A 184 9.42 2.82 12.77
C HIS A 184 10.42 3.98 12.88
N GLU A 185 11.66 3.79 12.40
CA GLU A 185 12.77 4.73 12.63
C GLU A 185 12.43 6.16 12.18
N ARG A 186 11.72 6.28 11.06
CA ARG A 186 11.24 7.56 10.53
C ARG A 186 10.20 8.26 11.41
N LEU A 187 9.44 7.52 12.20
CA LEU A 187 8.33 8.04 13.01
C LEU A 187 8.76 8.38 14.44
N GLU A 188 9.90 7.85 14.90
CA GLU A 188 10.33 7.93 16.30
C GLU A 188 10.43 9.37 16.83
N ALA A 189 10.92 10.30 16.01
CA ALA A 189 11.15 11.69 16.38
C ALA A 189 9.86 12.46 16.73
N TYR A 190 8.69 11.92 16.39
CA TYR A 190 7.40 12.54 16.66
C TYR A 190 6.85 12.21 18.05
N TYR A 191 7.32 11.14 18.69
CA TYR A 191 6.78 10.65 19.96
C TYR A 191 7.53 11.20 21.16
N ASP A 192 6.77 11.68 22.15
CA ASP A 192 7.34 12.12 23.43
C ASP A 192 7.54 10.94 24.41
N LEU A 193 6.79 9.85 24.23
CA LEU A 193 6.89 8.60 25.01
C LEU A 193 6.58 7.40 24.11
N LYS A 194 7.38 6.34 24.19
CA LYS A 194 7.25 5.10 23.42
C LYS A 194 7.07 3.91 24.35
N VAL A 195 6.03 3.13 24.11
CA VAL A 195 5.71 1.93 24.89
C VAL A 195 5.76 0.71 23.98
N PHE A 196 6.53 -0.30 24.38
CA PHE A 196 6.57 -1.60 23.73
C PHE A 196 5.73 -2.60 24.53
N LEU A 197 4.76 -3.23 23.88
CA LEU A 197 3.94 -4.29 24.45
C LEU A 197 4.32 -5.61 23.78
N THR A 198 4.75 -6.58 24.56
CA THR A 198 5.02 -7.95 24.10
C THR A 198 4.19 -8.95 24.90
N ILE A 199 4.04 -10.16 24.38
CA ILE A 199 3.24 -11.23 24.95
C ILE A 199 4.00 -12.54 24.76
N ASP A 200 3.77 -13.50 25.65
CA ASP A 200 4.30 -14.86 25.46
C ASP A 200 3.87 -15.46 24.11
N PRO A 201 4.77 -16.08 23.32
CA PRO A 201 4.42 -16.61 21.99
C PRO A 201 3.30 -17.67 22.00
N ILE A 202 3.21 -18.49 23.05
CA ILE A 202 2.16 -19.51 23.17
C ILE A 202 0.82 -18.81 23.39
N GLU A 203 0.79 -17.83 24.30
CA GLU A 203 -0.41 -17.05 24.59
C GLU A 203 -0.84 -16.18 23.39
N GLN A 204 0.12 -15.62 22.65
CA GLN A 204 -0.12 -14.86 21.42
C GLN A 204 -0.94 -15.67 20.42
N ILE A 205 -0.50 -16.91 20.15
CA ILE A 205 -1.18 -17.81 19.21
C ILE A 205 -2.56 -18.22 19.72
N GLN A 206 -2.70 -18.57 21.00
CA GLN A 206 -3.99 -18.93 21.57
C GLN A 206 -5.01 -17.79 21.45
N ARG A 207 -4.58 -16.54 21.71
CA ARG A 207 -5.44 -15.35 21.56
C ARG A 207 -5.79 -15.06 20.10
N ILE A 208 -4.84 -15.23 19.18
CA ILE A 208 -5.09 -15.08 17.74
C ILE A 208 -6.11 -16.12 17.28
N GLU A 209 -5.94 -17.39 17.63
CA GLU A 209 -6.86 -18.46 17.25
C GLU A 209 -8.27 -18.21 17.80
N LYS A 210 -8.38 -17.82 19.07
CA LYS A 210 -9.67 -17.48 19.70
C LYS A 210 -10.37 -16.29 19.01
N ARG A 211 -9.61 -15.30 18.52
CA ARG A 211 -10.15 -14.09 17.90
C ARG A 211 -10.45 -14.25 16.41
N ASN A 212 -9.58 -14.95 15.68
CA ASN A 212 -9.55 -14.96 14.22
C ASN A 212 -9.91 -16.33 13.61
N GLY A 213 -9.96 -17.39 14.42
CA GLY A 213 -10.15 -18.77 13.99
C GLY A 213 -8.83 -19.45 13.57
N SER A 214 -8.82 -20.78 13.59
CA SER A 214 -7.62 -21.60 13.36
C SER A 214 -6.99 -21.39 11.98
N GLU A 215 -7.79 -21.22 10.92
CA GLU A 215 -7.27 -20.98 9.56
C GLU A 215 -6.45 -19.70 9.48
N LYS A 216 -6.96 -18.59 10.04
CA LYS A 216 -6.23 -17.31 10.07
C LYS A 216 -5.04 -17.37 11.02
N ALA A 217 -5.13 -18.12 12.11
CA ALA A 217 -4.00 -18.30 13.02
C ALA A 217 -2.77 -18.90 12.30
N VAL A 218 -2.98 -19.84 11.38
CA VAL A 218 -1.91 -20.38 10.53
C VAL A 218 -1.28 -19.29 9.64
N GLU A 219 -2.09 -18.38 9.08
CA GLU A 219 -1.57 -17.25 8.32
C GLU A 219 -0.72 -16.30 9.19
N PHE A 220 -1.19 -16.00 10.40
CA PHE A 220 -0.42 -15.19 11.36
C PHE A 220 0.93 -15.84 11.70
N GLN A 221 0.95 -17.15 11.98
CA GLN A 221 2.18 -17.89 12.28
C GLN A 221 3.17 -17.90 11.10
N LYS A 222 2.67 -18.06 9.88
CA LYS A 222 3.54 -18.22 8.69
C LYS A 222 4.01 -16.90 8.09
N LYS A 223 3.22 -15.82 8.24
CA LYS A 223 3.46 -14.55 7.55
C LYS A 223 3.61 -13.40 8.52
N TRP A 224 2.58 -13.08 9.30
CA TRP A 224 2.50 -11.81 10.02
C TRP A 224 3.44 -11.75 11.25
N ILE A 225 3.50 -12.81 12.04
CA ILE A 225 4.38 -12.88 13.22
C ILE A 225 5.86 -12.86 12.81
N PRO A 226 6.33 -13.66 11.82
CA PRO A 226 7.70 -13.56 11.34
C PRO A 226 8.08 -12.16 10.81
N LEU A 227 7.18 -11.48 10.09
CA LEU A 227 7.42 -10.12 9.60
C LEU A 227 7.54 -9.10 10.75
N GLU A 228 6.68 -9.25 11.77
CA GLU A 228 6.69 -8.41 12.96
C GLU A 228 7.96 -8.62 13.80
N GLU A 229 8.34 -9.87 14.06
CA GLU A 229 9.56 -10.21 14.80
C GLU A 229 10.83 -9.75 14.07
N LEU A 230 10.88 -9.93 12.73
CA LEU A 230 11.97 -9.40 11.91
C LEU A 230 12.10 -7.89 12.06
N TYR A 231 10.97 -7.17 12.08
CA TYR A 231 10.95 -5.75 12.32
C TYR A 231 11.44 -5.38 13.72
N PHE A 232 10.97 -6.06 14.76
CA PHE A 232 11.42 -5.81 16.13
C PHE A 232 12.93 -6.02 16.31
N GLU A 233 13.47 -7.08 15.70
CA GLU A 233 14.90 -7.39 15.72
C GLU A 233 15.70 -6.32 14.97
N LYS A 234 15.38 -6.08 13.69
CA LYS A 234 16.18 -5.19 12.82
C LYS A 234 16.09 -3.74 13.23
N CYS A 235 14.90 -3.26 13.62
CA CYS A 235 14.70 -1.89 14.06
C CYS A 235 15.02 -1.68 15.55
N ARG A 236 15.39 -2.75 16.27
CA ARG A 236 15.70 -2.77 17.71
C ARG A 236 14.59 -2.14 18.55
N THR A 237 13.34 -2.37 18.14
CA THR A 237 12.15 -1.65 18.62
C THR A 237 12.05 -1.68 20.14
N ARG A 238 12.26 -2.85 20.74
CA ARG A 238 12.22 -3.04 22.20
C ARG A 238 13.21 -2.15 22.96
N SER A 239 14.44 -2.02 22.46
CA SER A 239 15.49 -1.21 23.12
C SER A 239 15.31 0.30 22.93
N ARG A 240 14.50 0.71 21.95
CA ARG A 240 14.23 2.13 21.64
C ARG A 240 13.01 2.68 22.36
N CYS A 241 12.17 1.81 22.91
CA CYS A 241 11.02 2.21 23.70
C CYS A 241 11.43 2.55 25.13
N ASP A 242 10.78 3.56 25.71
CA ASP A 242 11.05 4.05 27.06
C ASP A 242 10.53 3.08 28.12
N VAL A 243 9.44 2.38 27.81
CA VAL A 243 8.80 1.40 28.69
C VAL A 243 8.47 0.14 27.91
N CYS A 244 8.77 -1.02 28.50
CA CYS A 244 8.44 -2.33 27.95
C CYS A 244 7.56 -3.11 28.92
N PHE A 245 6.42 -3.60 28.46
CA PHE A 245 5.56 -4.52 29.22
C PHE A 245 5.49 -5.87 28.53
N THR A 246 5.62 -6.93 29.33
CA THR A 246 5.32 -8.29 28.90
C THR A 246 3.98 -8.69 29.51
N MET A 247 3.02 -8.99 28.66
CA MET A 247 1.73 -9.54 29.05
C MET A 247 1.92 -11.05 29.22
N CYS A 248 1.66 -11.52 30.43
CA CYS A 248 1.46 -12.92 30.75
C CYS A 248 0.09 -13.01 31.41
N ASP A 249 -0.79 -13.88 30.95
CA ASP A 249 -1.93 -14.28 31.76
C ASP A 249 -1.39 -15.06 32.97
N GLU A 250 -1.66 -14.57 34.19
CA GLU A 250 -1.53 -15.39 35.39
C GLU A 250 -2.52 -16.56 35.23
N MET A 251 -2.00 -17.75 34.92
CA MET A 251 -2.79 -18.99 34.86
C MET A 251 -3.44 -19.32 36.20
#